data_AF-A0AAV7J675-F1
#
_entry.id   AF-A0AAV7J675-F1
#
_cell.length_a   1.000
_cell.length_b   1.000
_cell.length_c   1.000
_cell.angle_alpha   90.00
_cell.angle_beta   90.00
_cell.angle_gamma   90.00
#
_symmetry.space_group_name_H-M   'P 1'
#
loop_
_entity.id
_entity.type
_entity.pdbx_description
1 polymer ?
#
loop_
_entity_poly.entity_id
_entity_poly.type
_entity_poly.pdbx_seq_one_letter_code
_entity_poly.pdbx_strand_id
1 'polypeptide(L)'
;MTTITENGETICECVAGYVYYLPLDSCFIPYSRGPCTSGYHLAFPNGTMTVECSKNPCDDDSVVYQNKCHKFLKSGPPCPEGQTLTVSEENYEIMCQEVMPIIYQLIVTPTKRCSAGSRMAARGICRQLL
;
A
#
# COMPACT_ATOMS: atom_id res chain seq x y z
N MET A 1 0.92 7.04 -9.32
CA MET A 1 1.23 6.95 -10.76
C MET A 1 0.75 8.22 -11.41
N THR A 2 1.40 8.70 -12.47
CA THR A 2 1.04 9.98 -13.09
C THR A 2 0.49 9.72 -14.48
N THR A 3 -0.72 10.20 -14.76
CA THR A 3 -1.38 10.08 -16.06
C THR A 3 -1.54 11.46 -16.69
N ILE A 4 -1.46 11.52 -18.02
CA ILE A 4 -1.68 12.75 -18.79
C ILE A 4 -3.07 12.64 -19.42
N THR A 5 -3.95 13.60 -19.15
CA THR A 5 -5.28 13.65 -19.76
C THR A 5 -5.21 14.04 -21.22
N GLU A 6 -6.30 13.82 -21.97
CA GLU A 6 -6.40 14.24 -23.38
C GLU A 6 -6.19 15.76 -23.57
N ASN A 7 -6.42 16.55 -22.52
CA ASN A 7 -6.20 18.00 -22.51
C ASN A 7 -4.78 18.41 -22.12
N GLY A 8 -3.88 17.44 -21.86
CA GLY A 8 -2.50 17.69 -21.44
C GLY A 8 -2.33 17.99 -19.95
N GLU A 9 -3.38 17.82 -19.15
CA GLU A 9 -3.28 17.97 -17.69
C GLU A 9 -2.63 16.73 -17.08
N THR A 10 -1.84 16.93 -16.02
CA THR A 10 -1.16 15.85 -15.32
C THR A 10 -1.91 15.52 -14.05
N ILE A 11 -2.41 14.29 -13.93
CA ILE A 11 -3.15 13.81 -12.76
C ILE A 11 -2.31 12.77 -12.02
N CYS A 12 -2.36 12.81 -10.69
CA CYS A 12 -1.80 11.77 -9.84
C CYS A 12 -2.89 10.75 -9.50
N GLU A 13 -2.68 9.51 -9.93
CA GLU A 13 -3.51 8.36 -9.58
C GLU A 13 -2.83 7.51 -8.51
N CYS A 14 -3.63 6.82 -7.70
CA CYS A 14 -3.09 5.82 -6.80
C CYS A 14 -2.49 4.66 -7.59
N VAL A 15 -1.51 3.98 -7.00
CA VAL A 15 -1.01 2.72 -7.56
C VAL A 15 -2.14 1.69 -7.50
N ALA A 16 -2.16 0.75 -8.43
CA ALA A 16 -3.15 -0.33 -8.44
C ALA A 16 -3.26 -1.01 -7.07
N GLY A 17 -4.51 -1.28 -6.64
CA GLY A 17 -4.81 -1.81 -5.30
C GLY A 17 -4.79 -0.78 -4.17
N TYR A 18 -4.45 0.48 -4.42
CA TYR A 18 -4.54 1.58 -3.45
C TYR A 18 -5.74 2.48 -3.75
N VAL A 19 -6.35 2.99 -2.69
CA VAL A 19 -7.50 3.90 -2.72
C VAL A 19 -7.10 5.29 -2.28
N TYR A 20 -7.68 6.31 -2.91
CA TYR A 20 -7.44 7.71 -2.55
C TYR A 20 -8.28 8.09 -1.32
N TYR A 21 -7.62 8.65 -0.31
CA TYR A 21 -8.26 9.14 0.91
C TYR A 21 -8.21 10.67 0.95
N LEU A 22 -9.35 11.29 0.62
CA LEU A 22 -9.50 12.73 0.45
C LEU A 22 -9.00 13.57 1.64
N PRO A 23 -9.28 13.23 2.92
CA PRO A 23 -8.88 14.09 4.04
C PRO A 23 -7.37 14.30 4.21
N LEU A 24 -6.55 13.40 3.66
CA LEU A 24 -5.08 13.51 3.71
C LEU A 24 -4.43 13.68 2.34
N ASP A 25 -5.23 13.80 1.28
CA ASP A 25 -4.73 13.88 -0.10
C ASP A 25 -3.68 12.79 -0.39
N SER A 26 -3.96 11.54 0.01
CA SER A 26 -2.99 10.45 0.04
C SER A 26 -3.62 9.10 -0.31
N CYS A 27 -2.81 8.19 -0.85
CA CYS A 27 -3.23 6.83 -1.23
C CYS A 27 -2.92 5.81 -0.15
N PHE A 28 -3.85 4.90 0.11
CA PHE A 28 -3.72 3.84 1.13
C PHE A 28 -4.24 2.50 0.64
N ILE A 29 -3.82 1.41 1.27
CA ILE A 29 -4.34 0.07 0.98
C ILE A 29 -5.71 -0.07 1.68
N PRO A 30 -6.79 -0.42 0.99
CA PRO A 30 -8.08 -0.68 1.64
C PRO A 30 -7.98 -1.87 2.60
N TYR A 31 -8.83 -1.86 3.62
CA TYR A 31 -8.86 -2.77 4.79
C TYR A 31 -7.60 -2.80 5.66
N SER A 32 -6.57 -2.03 5.30
CA SER A 32 -5.47 -1.72 6.21
C SER A 32 -5.88 -0.60 7.17
N ARG A 33 -5.15 -0.48 8.29
CA ARG A 33 -5.36 0.62 9.24
C ARG A 33 -5.22 1.99 8.58
N GLY A 34 -4.23 2.15 7.68
CA GLY A 34 -3.96 3.42 7.01
C GLY A 34 -3.89 4.60 8.01
N PRO A 35 -4.65 5.69 7.77
CA PRO A 35 -4.69 6.84 8.65
C PRO A 35 -5.68 6.70 9.82
N CYS A 36 -6.40 5.59 9.91
CA CYS A 36 -7.40 5.38 10.95
C CYS A 36 -6.75 5.13 12.32
N THR A 37 -7.51 5.41 13.38
CA THR A 37 -7.11 5.08 14.76
C THR A 37 -7.05 3.56 14.97
N SER A 38 -6.35 3.11 16.01
CA SER A 38 -6.30 1.67 16.35
C SER A 38 -7.70 1.08 16.51
N GLY A 39 -7.91 -0.15 16.02
CA GLY A 39 -9.22 -0.82 15.96
C GLY A 39 -10.10 -0.38 14.79
N TYR A 40 -9.61 0.48 13.90
CA TYR A 40 -10.32 0.93 12.70
C TYR A 40 -9.46 0.70 11.45
N HIS A 41 -10.12 0.54 10.31
CA HIS A 41 -9.48 0.39 9.02
C HIS A 41 -10.21 1.18 7.93
N LEU A 42 -9.56 1.38 6.79
CA LEU A 42 -10.21 1.93 5.62
C LEU A 42 -11.15 0.88 5.00
N ALA A 43 -12.42 1.20 4.86
CA ALA A 43 -13.37 0.32 4.18
C ALA A 43 -14.30 1.12 3.27
N PHE A 44 -14.93 0.43 2.34
CA PHE A 44 -16.01 0.98 1.52
C PHE A 44 -17.34 0.82 2.28
N PRO A 45 -17.93 1.89 2.83
CA PRO A 45 -19.26 1.80 3.42
C PRO A 45 -20.28 1.43 2.34
N ASN A 46 -21.20 0.52 2.71
CA ASN A 46 -22.29 -0.06 1.92
C ASN A 46 -22.56 0.58 0.53
N GLY A 47 -21.91 0.06 -0.51
CA GLY A 47 -22.19 0.41 -1.91
C GLY A 47 -21.56 1.72 -2.40
N THR A 48 -20.72 2.37 -1.60
CA THR A 48 -19.97 3.56 -2.01
C THR A 48 -18.61 3.18 -2.60
N MET A 49 -18.08 4.01 -3.49
CA MET A 49 -16.72 3.87 -4.03
C MET A 49 -15.69 4.73 -3.27
N THR A 50 -16.12 5.40 -2.21
CA THR A 50 -15.28 6.26 -1.36
C THR A 50 -14.95 5.51 -0.08
N VAL A 51 -13.69 5.53 0.34
CA VAL A 51 -13.28 4.87 1.59
C VAL A 51 -13.41 5.77 2.81
N GLU A 52 -13.81 5.17 3.92
CA GLU A 52 -13.90 5.82 5.23
C GLU A 52 -13.31 4.92 6.31
N CYS A 53 -12.98 5.51 7.46
CA CYS A 53 -12.55 4.73 8.61
C CYS A 53 -13.76 4.04 9.24
N SER A 54 -13.80 2.71 9.17
CA SER A 54 -14.81 1.87 9.80
C SER A 54 -14.18 0.99 10.87
N LYS A 55 -15.00 0.50 11.80
CA LYS A 55 -14.52 -0.36 12.88
C LYS A 55 -14.03 -1.68 12.29
N ASN A 56 -12.79 -2.04 12.57
CA ASN A 56 -12.27 -3.34 12.22
C ASN A 56 -12.84 -4.38 13.20
N PRO A 57 -13.58 -5.40 12.75
CA PRO A 57 -14.04 -6.49 13.61
C PRO A 57 -12.88 -7.40 14.08
N CYS A 58 -11.69 -7.25 13.51
CA CYS A 58 -10.47 -7.93 13.89
C CYS A 58 -9.47 -6.98 14.57
N ASP A 59 -8.35 -7.55 15.06
CA ASP A 59 -7.21 -6.76 15.54
C ASP A 59 -6.54 -5.99 14.40
N ASP A 60 -5.75 -4.99 14.77
CA ASP A 60 -4.85 -4.28 13.85
C ASP A 60 -4.02 -5.28 13.00
N ASP A 61 -3.79 -4.91 11.74
CA ASP A 61 -3.13 -5.74 10.70
C ASP A 61 -3.83 -7.07 10.36
N SER A 62 -5.10 -7.20 10.72
CA SER A 62 -5.90 -8.38 10.44
C SER A 62 -7.20 -8.00 9.75
N VAL A 63 -7.68 -8.89 8.87
CA VAL A 63 -8.89 -8.68 8.08
C VAL A 63 -9.79 -9.91 8.15
N VAL A 64 -11.09 -9.70 7.98
CA VAL A 64 -12.05 -10.80 7.85
C VAL A 64 -11.90 -11.43 6.48
N TYR A 65 -11.59 -12.71 6.45
CA TYR A 65 -11.59 -13.54 5.25
C TYR A 65 -12.23 -14.87 5.60
N GLN A 66 -13.21 -15.32 4.80
CA GLN A 66 -13.97 -16.56 5.07
C GLN A 66 -14.53 -16.65 6.50
N ASN A 67 -15.11 -15.54 7.00
CA ASN A 67 -15.69 -15.41 8.34
C ASN A 67 -14.69 -15.58 9.51
N LYS A 68 -13.39 -15.44 9.26
CA LYS A 68 -12.35 -15.49 10.30
C LYS A 68 -11.35 -14.34 10.13
N CYS A 69 -10.72 -13.96 11.23
CA CYS A 69 -9.65 -12.96 11.20
C CYS A 69 -8.33 -13.60 10.78
N HIS A 70 -7.71 -13.04 9.74
CA HIS A 70 -6.42 -13.47 9.21
C HIS A 70 -5.47 -12.31 9.09
N LYS A 71 -4.15 -12.58 9.20
CA LYS A 71 -3.15 -11.53 9.01
C LYS A 71 -3.16 -11.05 7.57
N PHE A 72 -3.33 -9.74 7.42
CA PHE A 72 -3.43 -9.09 6.12
C PHE A 72 -2.03 -8.77 5.59
N LEU A 73 -1.83 -8.89 4.27
CA LEU A 73 -0.54 -8.65 3.59
C LEU A 73 0.62 -9.52 4.13
N LYS A 74 0.31 -10.71 4.66
CA LYS A 74 1.30 -11.71 5.07
C LYS A 74 1.08 -13.02 4.33
N SER A 75 2.18 -13.61 3.89
CA SER A 75 2.17 -14.94 3.27
C SER A 75 1.92 -16.03 4.30
N GLY A 76 1.38 -17.16 3.85
CA GLY A 76 0.99 -18.29 4.68
C GLY A 76 -0.53 -18.40 4.89
N PRO A 77 -0.97 -19.26 5.83
CA PRO A 77 -2.39 -19.54 6.04
C PRO A 77 -3.20 -18.26 6.30
N PRO A 78 -4.34 -18.07 5.61
CA PRO A 78 -5.17 -19.07 4.94
C PRO A 78 -4.79 -19.35 3.48
N CYS A 79 -3.80 -18.63 2.94
CA CYS A 79 -3.44 -18.77 1.54
C CYS A 79 -2.47 -19.95 1.31
N PRO A 80 -2.51 -20.55 0.10
CA PRO A 80 -1.51 -21.51 -0.34
C PRO A 80 -0.08 -20.93 -0.32
N GLU A 81 0.91 -21.81 -0.39
CA GLU A 81 2.31 -21.39 -0.53
C GLU A 81 2.51 -20.51 -1.77
N GLY A 82 3.31 -19.45 -1.64
CA GLY A 82 3.54 -18.46 -2.71
C GLY A 82 2.45 -17.38 -2.83
N GLN A 83 1.32 -17.51 -2.14
CA GLN A 83 0.25 -16.51 -2.15
C GLN A 83 0.19 -15.71 -0.85
N THR A 84 -0.40 -14.52 -0.94
CA THR A 84 -0.62 -13.63 0.19
C THR A 84 -2.07 -13.18 0.22
N LEU A 85 -2.64 -13.07 1.42
CA LEU A 85 -3.96 -12.50 1.60
C LEU A 85 -3.88 -10.98 1.41
N THR A 86 -4.41 -10.49 0.30
CA THR A 86 -4.30 -9.10 -0.12
C THR A 86 -5.61 -8.65 -0.79
N VAL A 87 -5.60 -7.47 -1.40
CA VAL A 87 -6.72 -6.89 -2.11
C VAL A 87 -6.54 -7.03 -3.62
N SER A 88 -7.61 -7.39 -4.32
CA SER A 88 -7.69 -7.39 -5.77
C SER A 88 -7.55 -5.98 -6.35
N GLU A 89 -6.73 -5.82 -7.38
CA GLU A 89 -6.61 -4.55 -8.10
C GLU A 89 -7.85 -4.23 -8.96
N GLU A 90 -8.70 -5.23 -9.23
CA GLU A 90 -9.86 -5.08 -10.13
C GLU A 90 -11.10 -4.59 -9.40
N ASN A 91 -11.40 -5.16 -8.22
CA ASN A 91 -12.67 -4.96 -7.53
C ASN A 91 -12.50 -4.64 -6.04
N TYR A 92 -11.26 -4.50 -5.56
CA TYR A 92 -10.93 -4.28 -4.17
C TYR A 92 -11.49 -5.33 -3.19
N GLU A 93 -11.73 -6.56 -3.65
CA GLU A 93 -12.09 -7.68 -2.77
C GLU A 93 -10.85 -8.29 -2.13
N ILE A 94 -11.02 -8.87 -0.93
CA ILE A 94 -9.95 -9.57 -0.23
C ILE A 94 -9.82 -10.98 -0.80
N MET A 95 -8.63 -11.33 -1.28
CA MET A 95 -8.37 -12.64 -1.87
C MET A 95 -6.93 -13.10 -1.67
N CYS A 96 -6.72 -14.41 -1.82
CA CYS A 96 -5.38 -14.98 -1.93
C CYS A 96 -4.91 -14.83 -3.36
N GLN A 97 -3.77 -14.18 -3.56
CA GLN A 97 -3.15 -14.07 -4.87
C GLN A 97 -1.63 -14.03 -4.77
N GLU A 98 -0.97 -14.38 -5.87
CA GLU A 98 0.45 -14.18 -6.06
C GLU A 98 0.69 -12.68 -6.23
N VAL A 99 1.10 -12.03 -5.16
CA VAL A 99 1.66 -10.69 -5.26
C VAL A 99 3.09 -10.85 -5.72
N MET A 100 3.37 -10.40 -6.94
CA MET A 100 4.74 -10.14 -7.35
C MET A 100 5.37 -9.27 -6.26
N PRO A 101 6.51 -9.65 -5.68
CA PRO A 101 7.21 -8.77 -4.76
C PRO A 101 7.43 -7.48 -5.54
N ILE A 102 6.74 -6.41 -5.13
CA ILE A 102 7.00 -5.10 -5.70
C ILE A 102 8.49 -4.90 -5.44
N ILE A 103 9.28 -4.86 -6.51
CA ILE A 103 10.75 -4.86 -6.46
C ILE A 103 11.28 -3.65 -5.63
N TYR A 104 10.38 -2.74 -5.21
CA TYR A 104 10.59 -1.74 -4.16
C TYR A 104 11.00 -2.29 -2.78
N GLN A 105 10.82 -3.57 -2.46
CA GLN A 105 11.42 -4.14 -1.23
C GLN A 105 12.91 -4.51 -1.36
N LEU A 106 13.50 -4.42 -2.55
CA LEU A 106 14.95 -4.29 -2.67
C LEU A 106 15.35 -2.81 -2.46
N ILE A 107 14.97 -2.20 -1.34
CA ILE A 107 15.83 -1.17 -0.76
C ILE A 107 17.04 -1.92 -0.22
N VAL A 108 17.94 -2.33 -1.11
CA VAL A 108 19.32 -2.51 -0.72
C VAL A 108 19.75 -1.13 -0.29
N THR A 109 19.66 -0.84 1.01
CA THR A 109 20.26 0.37 1.57
C THR A 109 21.70 0.34 1.09
N PRO A 110 22.15 1.35 0.32
CA PRO A 110 23.51 1.38 -0.16
C PRO A 110 24.42 1.22 1.05
N THR A 111 25.16 0.11 1.13
CA THR A 111 26.12 -0.12 2.21
C THR A 111 27.21 0.96 2.22
N LYS A 112 27.41 1.63 1.07
CA LYS A 112 28.18 2.86 0.95
C LYS A 112 27.44 4.04 1.57
N ARG A 113 27.78 4.33 2.83
CA ARG A 113 27.50 5.62 3.45
C ARG A 113 28.46 6.66 2.86
N CYS A 114 27.92 7.78 2.40
CA CYS A 114 28.73 8.93 1.99
C CYS A 114 29.39 9.57 3.21
N SER A 115 30.56 10.21 3.03
CA SER A 115 31.22 10.96 4.10
C SER A 115 30.38 12.16 4.55
N ALA A 116 30.60 12.61 5.78
CA ALA A 116 29.93 13.80 6.32
C ALA A 116 30.11 15.00 5.36
N GLY A 117 29.01 15.72 5.10
CA GLY A 117 28.99 16.82 4.11
C GLY A 117 28.75 16.39 2.67
N SER A 118 28.50 15.10 2.40
CA SER A 118 28.16 14.61 1.06
C SER A 118 26.89 13.75 1.03
N ARG A 119 26.16 13.77 -0.10
CA ARG A 119 24.96 12.96 -0.35
C ARG A 119 25.10 12.11 -1.61
N MET A 120 24.49 10.93 -1.61
CA MET A 120 24.49 10.04 -2.78
C MET A 120 23.52 10.54 -3.85
N ALA A 121 23.98 10.70 -5.09
CA ALA A 121 23.14 10.97 -6.25
C ALA A 121 22.40 9.69 -6.69
N ALA A 122 21.31 9.84 -7.45
CA ALA A 122 20.50 8.72 -7.97
C ALA A 122 21.32 7.64 -8.71
N ARG A 123 22.45 8.02 -9.32
CA ARG A 123 23.41 7.13 -9.98
C ARG A 123 24.42 6.43 -9.04
N GLY A 124 24.23 6.52 -7.72
CA GLY A 124 25.10 5.88 -6.72
C GLY A 124 26.42 6.60 -6.41
N ILE A 125 26.57 7.87 -6.81
CA ILE A 125 27.82 8.64 -6.63
C ILE A 125 27.63 9.68 -5.50
N CYS A 126 28.49 9.68 -4.49
CA CYS A 126 28.51 10.72 -3.45
C CYS A 126 28.95 12.08 -4.02
N ARG A 127 28.21 13.13 -3.72
CA ARG A 127 28.50 14.52 -4.09
C ARG A 127 28.48 15.40 -2.85
N GLN A 128 29.43 16.33 -2.76
CA GLN A 128 29.47 17.31 -1.68
C GLN A 128 28.21 18.19 -1.71
N LEU A 129 27.64 18.42 -0.54
CA LEU A 129 26.66 19.48 -0.35
C LEU A 129 27.45 20.79 -0.30
N LEU A 130 27.27 21.62 -1.34
CA LEU A 130 27.73 23.01 -1.34
C LEU A 130 26.90 23.84 -0.37
#